data_AF-A0A7S2HVY6-F1
#
_entry.id   AF-A0A7S2HVY6-F1
#
_cell.length_a   1.000
_cell.length_b   1.000
_cell.length_c   1.000
_cell.angle_alpha   90.00
_cell.angle_beta   90.00
_cell.angle_gamma   90.00
#
_symmetry.space_group_name_H-M   'P 1'
#
loop_
_entity.id
_entity.type
_entity.pdbx_description
1 polymer ?
#
loop_
_entity_poly.entity_id
_entity_poly.type
_entity_poly.pdbx_seq_one_letter_code
_entity_poly.pdbx_strand_id
1 'polypeptide(L)'
;VDEVSGDRLDAFILDGVLSSDECNSLIAEAEDTGFSFWLEGTDTAQQERRDFRNADTIEVKNYELSKQLWKRIAPHLSDHERELEVLEEMTRWERDIEGVWEASGTNDEILLSRYMSGGHFA
;
A
#
# COMPACT_ATOMS: atom_id res chain seq x y z
N VAL A 1 16.26 -34.08 10.93
CA VAL A 1 14.80 -34.17 10.68
C VAL A 1 14.23 -33.05 11.51
N ASP A 2 14.10 -31.88 10.90
CA ASP A 2 13.43 -30.72 11.50
C ASP A 2 12.51 -30.14 10.41
N GLU A 3 11.37 -30.81 10.28
CA GLU A 3 10.09 -30.29 9.79
C GLU A 3 9.32 -29.92 11.08
N VAL A 4 8.63 -28.80 11.31
CA VAL A 4 7.94 -27.83 10.46
C VAL A 4 7.79 -26.54 11.29
N SER A 5 7.95 -25.36 10.69
CA SER A 5 7.06 -24.23 11.00
C SER A 5 6.71 -23.65 9.65
N GLY A 6 5.54 -24.01 9.12
CA GLY A 6 5.04 -23.44 7.87
C GLY A 6 5.15 -21.93 7.98
N ASP A 7 5.84 -21.32 7.01
CA ASP A 7 6.16 -19.91 6.99
C ASP A 7 4.92 -19.12 7.42
N ARG A 8 5.03 -18.53 8.62
CA ARG A 8 4.03 -17.63 9.15
C ARG A 8 3.89 -16.55 8.07
N LEU A 9 2.67 -16.24 7.65
CA LEU A 9 2.46 -15.10 6.73
C LEU A 9 3.28 -13.91 7.25
N ASP A 10 4.18 -13.34 6.43
CA ASP A 10 4.91 -12.09 6.68
C ASP A 10 3.96 -10.86 6.76
N ALA A 11 2.69 -11.13 7.00
CA ALA A 11 1.62 -10.17 7.07
C ALA A 11 0.77 -10.47 8.30
N PHE A 12 0.36 -9.42 8.97
CA PHE A 12 -0.62 -9.45 10.03
C PHE A 12 -1.76 -8.50 9.69
N ILE A 13 -2.91 -8.75 10.29
CA ILE A 13 -4.11 -7.95 10.07
C ILE A 13 -4.28 -7.02 11.27
N LEU A 14 -4.49 -5.73 10.98
CA LEU A 14 -4.92 -4.75 11.96
C LEU A 14 -6.37 -4.38 11.67
N ASP A 15 -7.27 -4.80 12.55
CA ASP A 15 -8.67 -4.40 12.49
C ASP A 15 -8.86 -3.00 13.09
N GLY A 16 -9.75 -2.21 12.48
CA GLY A 16 -10.15 -0.92 13.04
C GLY A 16 -9.09 0.19 12.97
N VAL A 17 -8.11 0.09 12.05
CA VAL A 17 -7.19 1.20 11.76
C VAL A 17 -7.96 2.46 11.33
N LEU A 18 -9.04 2.27 10.58
CA LEU A 18 -10.06 3.27 10.31
C LEU A 18 -11.40 2.77 10.86
N SER A 19 -12.16 3.66 11.46
CA SER A 19 -13.55 3.41 11.83
C SER A 19 -14.43 3.33 10.58
N SER A 20 -15.62 2.72 10.73
CA SER A 20 -16.59 2.66 9.62
C SER A 20 -16.99 4.03 9.11
N ASP A 21 -17.10 5.02 9.99
CA ASP A 21 -17.44 6.40 9.61
C ASP A 21 -16.32 7.05 8.79
N GLU A 22 -15.06 6.89 9.20
CA GLU A 22 -13.91 7.38 8.44
C GLU A 22 -13.82 6.72 7.06
N CYS A 23 -14.05 5.40 6.98
CA CYS A 23 -14.11 4.69 5.70
C CYS A 23 -15.21 5.25 4.80
N ASN A 24 -16.41 5.46 5.34
CA ASN A 24 -17.54 6.01 4.58
C ASN A 24 -17.26 7.45 4.10
N SER A 25 -16.65 8.29 4.93
CA SER A 25 -16.24 9.64 4.54
C SER A 25 -15.21 9.62 3.41
N LEU A 26 -14.16 8.79 3.52
CA LEU A 26 -13.14 8.66 2.46
C LEU A 26 -13.73 8.17 1.14
N ILE A 27 -14.65 7.20 1.19
CA ILE A 27 -15.34 6.70 0.00
C ILE A 27 -16.20 7.81 -0.62
N ALA A 28 -16.97 8.54 0.18
CA ALA A 28 -17.82 9.61 -0.33
C ALA A 28 -17.01 10.74 -0.99
N GLU A 29 -15.92 11.17 -0.35
CA GLU A 29 -15.01 12.19 -0.91
C GLU A 29 -14.33 11.70 -2.19
N ALA A 30 -13.93 10.43 -2.26
CA ALA A 30 -13.33 9.84 -3.45
C ALA A 30 -14.32 9.77 -4.61
N GLU A 31 -15.57 9.36 -4.37
CA GLU A 31 -16.60 9.34 -5.40
C GLU A 31 -16.97 10.75 -5.88
N ASP A 32 -17.00 11.76 -4.98
CA ASP A 32 -17.22 13.17 -5.35
C ASP A 32 -16.07 13.74 -6.17
N THR A 33 -14.83 13.41 -5.81
CA THR A 33 -13.62 13.77 -6.58
C THR A 33 -13.64 13.17 -7.98
N GLY A 34 -14.14 11.93 -8.09
CA GLY A 34 -14.28 11.19 -9.34
C GLY A 34 -13.04 10.36 -9.66
N PHE A 35 -13.24 9.05 -9.76
CA PHE A 35 -12.20 8.12 -10.21
C PHE A 35 -11.99 8.20 -11.73
N SER A 36 -10.73 8.10 -12.16
CA SER A 36 -10.37 8.01 -13.57
C SER A 36 -9.26 7.00 -13.81
N PHE A 37 -9.08 6.57 -15.05
CA PHE A 37 -7.93 5.75 -15.38
C PHE A 37 -6.67 6.62 -15.41
N TRP A 38 -5.62 6.17 -14.72
CA TRP A 38 -4.34 6.88 -14.61
C TRP A 38 -3.66 7.18 -15.96
N LEU A 39 -4.03 6.46 -17.04
CA LEU A 39 -3.43 6.65 -18.36
C LEU A 39 -4.31 7.53 -19.26
N GLU A 40 -3.77 8.69 -19.64
CA GLU A 40 -4.27 9.47 -20.76
C GLU A 40 -3.78 8.88 -22.10
N GLY A 41 -4.63 8.79 -23.12
CA GLY A 41 -4.21 8.30 -24.43
C GLY A 41 -5.34 7.75 -25.31
N THR A 42 -4.99 7.14 -26.44
CA THR A 42 -5.93 6.52 -27.37
C THR A 42 -6.47 5.19 -26.83
N ASP A 43 -7.64 4.78 -27.33
CA ASP A 43 -8.33 3.56 -26.89
C ASP A 43 -7.45 2.30 -26.93
N THR A 44 -6.58 2.15 -27.92
CA THR A 44 -5.71 0.97 -28.06
C THR A 44 -4.67 0.86 -26.95
N ALA A 45 -3.99 1.98 -26.62
CA ALA A 45 -2.98 2.00 -25.57
C ALA A 45 -3.63 1.85 -24.19
N GLN A 46 -4.83 2.41 -24.00
CA GLN A 46 -5.60 2.21 -22.77
C GLN A 46 -6.05 0.75 -22.61
N GLN A 47 -6.50 0.10 -23.68
CA GLN A 47 -6.96 -1.29 -23.64
C GLN A 47 -5.83 -2.25 -23.24
N GLU A 48 -4.66 -2.16 -23.88
CA GLU A 48 -3.51 -3.03 -23.55
C GLU A 48 -3.08 -2.88 -22.08
N ARG A 49 -3.20 -1.68 -21.50
CA ARG A 49 -2.88 -1.44 -20.09
C ARG A 49 -3.99 -1.94 -19.16
N ARG A 50 -5.25 -1.81 -19.55
CA ARG A 50 -6.40 -2.34 -18.80
C ARG A 50 -6.41 -3.87 -18.78
N ASP A 51 -5.79 -4.54 -19.73
CA ASP A 51 -5.63 -6.01 -19.70
C ASP A 51 -4.61 -6.47 -18.63
N PHE A 52 -3.79 -5.54 -18.12
CA PHE A 52 -2.81 -5.80 -17.05
C PHE A 52 -3.28 -5.26 -15.68
N ARG A 53 -3.78 -4.02 -15.64
CA ARG A 53 -4.43 -3.42 -14.46
C ARG A 53 -5.51 -2.44 -14.90
N ASN A 54 -6.72 -2.58 -14.36
CA ASN A 54 -7.89 -1.81 -14.82
C ASN A 54 -8.62 -1.03 -13.73
N ALA A 55 -8.03 -0.89 -12.54
CA ALA A 55 -8.59 -0.02 -11.52
C ALA A 55 -8.59 1.44 -12.00
N ASP A 56 -9.69 2.14 -11.76
CA ASP A 56 -9.68 3.60 -11.80
C ASP A 56 -9.13 4.09 -10.45
N THR A 57 -8.37 5.17 -10.47
CA THR A 57 -7.57 5.61 -9.33
C THR A 57 -7.76 7.09 -9.03
N ILE A 58 -7.46 7.45 -7.79
CA ILE A 58 -7.23 8.82 -7.34
C ILE A 58 -5.88 8.83 -6.63
N GLU A 59 -5.00 9.73 -7.06
CA GLU A 59 -3.71 9.97 -6.44
C GLU A 59 -3.77 11.34 -5.77
N VAL A 60 -3.52 11.37 -4.46
CA VAL A 60 -3.55 12.60 -3.68
C VAL A 60 -2.46 12.59 -2.62
N LYS A 61 -1.84 13.75 -2.43
CA LYS A 61 -0.95 13.96 -1.31
C LYS A 61 -1.74 14.36 -0.06
N ASN A 62 -1.70 13.54 0.99
CA ASN A 62 -2.42 13.80 2.23
C ASN A 62 -1.58 13.46 3.47
N TYR A 63 -0.80 14.45 3.91
CA TYR A 63 0.07 14.37 5.09
C TYR A 63 -0.69 14.08 6.40
N GLU A 64 -1.91 14.59 6.55
CA GLU A 64 -2.65 14.45 7.80
C GLU A 64 -3.18 13.03 7.94
N LEU A 65 -3.75 12.48 6.86
CA LEU A 65 -4.20 11.09 6.85
C LEU A 65 -3.03 10.12 7.05
N SER A 66 -1.90 10.31 6.36
CA SER A 66 -0.72 9.45 6.53
C SER A 66 -0.18 9.49 7.95
N LYS A 67 -0.07 10.67 8.56
CA LYS A 67 0.35 10.82 9.96
C LYS A 67 -0.60 10.14 10.94
N GLN A 68 -1.91 10.25 10.71
CA GLN A 68 -2.90 9.60 11.56
C GLN A 68 -2.86 8.08 11.42
N LEU A 69 -2.73 7.56 10.20
CA LEU A 69 -2.57 6.13 9.95
C LEU A 69 -1.30 5.60 10.64
N TRP A 70 -0.16 6.29 10.50
CA TRP A 70 1.07 5.90 11.16
C TRP A 70 0.92 5.85 12.69
N LYS A 71 0.28 6.86 13.29
CA LYS A 71 0.01 6.87 14.75
C LYS A 71 -0.80 5.65 15.20
N ARG A 72 -1.67 5.12 14.35
CA ARG A 72 -2.50 3.95 14.63
C ARG A 72 -1.77 2.64 14.36
N ILE A 73 -0.90 2.59 13.35
CA ILE A 73 -0.16 1.38 12.94
C ILE A 73 1.09 1.16 13.80
N ALA A 74 1.91 2.19 14.01
CA ALA A 74 3.23 2.09 14.63
C ALA A 74 3.26 1.36 16.00
N PRO A 75 2.27 1.53 16.90
CA PRO A 75 2.24 0.82 18.17
C PRO A 75 2.10 -0.72 18.04
N HIS A 76 1.73 -1.22 16.87
CA HIS A 76 1.54 -2.65 16.61
C HIS A 76 2.74 -3.31 15.93
N LEU A 77 3.76 -2.53 15.55
CA LEU A 77 5.01 -3.05 15.00
C LEU A 77 5.92 -3.49 16.15
N SER A 78 6.48 -4.69 16.08
CA SER A 78 7.55 -5.10 16.99
C SER A 78 8.86 -4.40 16.59
N ASP A 79 9.87 -4.48 17.45
CA ASP A 79 11.20 -3.94 17.15
C ASP A 79 11.76 -4.51 15.83
N HIS A 80 11.43 -5.78 15.50
CA HIS A 80 11.86 -6.40 14.25
C HIS A 80 11.19 -5.80 13.01
N GLU A 81 9.93 -5.35 13.09
CA GLU A 81 9.29 -4.65 11.96
C GLU A 81 9.61 -3.15 11.93
N ARG A 82 10.05 -2.57 13.05
CA ARG A 82 10.45 -1.16 13.13
C ARG A 82 11.88 -0.93 12.68
N GLU A 83 12.76 -1.90 12.85
CA GLU A 83 14.17 -1.82 12.48
C GLU A 83 14.55 -2.96 11.53
N LEU A 84 15.02 -2.61 10.33
CA LEU A 84 15.50 -3.56 9.33
C LEU A 84 16.99 -3.31 9.06
N GLU A 85 17.82 -4.29 9.33
CA GLU A 85 19.21 -4.31 8.87
C GLU A 85 19.28 -4.92 7.47
N VAL A 86 19.93 -4.23 6.54
CA VAL A 86 20.14 -4.69 5.16
C VAL A 86 21.63 -4.83 4.91
N LEU A 87 22.09 -6.05 4.63
CA LEU A 87 23.50 -6.42 4.47
C LEU A 87 23.77 -7.03 3.09
N GLU A 88 25.00 -6.94 2.60
CA GLU A 88 25.41 -7.38 1.24
C GLU A 88 25.06 -8.83 0.92
N GLU A 89 25.07 -9.71 1.93
CA GLU A 89 24.72 -11.12 1.81
C GLU A 89 23.21 -11.40 1.64
N MET A 90 22.35 -10.41 1.87
CA MET A 90 20.90 -10.59 1.80
C MET A 90 20.41 -10.63 0.35
N THR A 91 19.43 -11.48 0.07
CA THR A 91 18.88 -11.67 -1.29
C THR A 91 18.32 -10.40 -1.92
N ARG A 92 17.82 -9.45 -1.11
CA ARG A 92 17.23 -8.18 -1.56
C ARG A 92 18.16 -6.97 -1.38
N TRP A 93 19.46 -7.20 -1.18
CA TRP A 93 20.42 -6.11 -1.01
C TRP A 93 20.66 -5.36 -2.32
N GLU A 94 20.82 -4.04 -2.18
CA GLU A 94 21.39 -3.16 -3.20
C GLU A 94 22.34 -2.18 -2.52
N ARG A 95 23.39 -1.72 -3.23
CA ARG A 95 24.42 -0.82 -2.69
C ARG A 95 23.86 0.42 -2.01
N ASP A 96 22.77 0.97 -2.55
CA ASP A 96 22.20 2.24 -2.08
C ASP A 96 21.25 2.08 -0.88
N ILE A 97 20.96 0.84 -0.46
CA ILE A 97 20.04 0.53 0.65
C ILE A 97 20.71 -0.22 1.81
N GLU A 98 22.02 -0.41 1.79
CA GLU A 98 22.76 -1.05 2.89
C GLU A 98 22.70 -0.21 4.18
N GLY A 99 22.52 -0.89 5.31
CA GLY A 99 22.53 -0.28 6.64
C GLY A 99 21.30 -0.62 7.48
N VAL A 100 21.13 0.13 8.57
CA VAL A 100 20.01 -0.02 9.50
C VAL A 100 18.94 1.02 9.18
N TRP A 101 17.73 0.54 8.90
CA TRP A 101 16.57 1.34 8.54
C TRP A 101 15.55 1.32 9.66
N GLU A 102 15.10 2.50 10.09
CA GLU A 102 14.01 2.65 11.05
C GLU A 102 12.73 3.12 10.34
N ALA A 103 11.64 2.38 10.53
CA ALA A 103 10.32 2.76 10.06
C ALA A 103 9.85 4.04 10.79
N SER A 104 9.62 5.11 10.02
CA SER A 104 9.34 6.44 10.56
C SER A 104 7.97 7.03 10.17
N GLY A 105 7.23 6.36 9.28
CA GLY A 105 5.96 6.86 8.78
C GLY A 105 5.34 5.95 7.72
N THR A 106 4.16 6.35 7.23
CA THR A 106 3.60 5.84 5.97
C THR A 106 3.82 6.86 4.86
N ASN A 107 3.74 6.43 3.59
CA ASN A 107 3.79 7.35 2.45
C ASN A 107 2.64 8.37 2.51
N ASP A 108 2.92 9.62 2.19
CA ASP A 108 1.95 10.72 2.13
C ASP A 108 1.28 10.86 0.76
N GLU A 109 1.85 10.24 -0.27
CA GLU A 109 1.20 10.00 -1.56
C GLU A 109 0.25 8.80 -1.42
N ILE A 110 -1.05 9.08 -1.36
CA ILE A 110 -2.10 8.09 -1.16
C ILE A 110 -2.76 7.79 -2.50
N LEU A 111 -2.81 6.50 -2.83
CA LEU A 111 -3.52 5.95 -3.98
C LEU A 111 -4.81 5.28 -3.51
N LEU A 112 -5.94 5.81 -3.93
CA LEU A 112 -7.24 5.16 -3.79
C LEU A 112 -7.58 4.45 -5.10
N SER A 113 -7.90 3.16 -5.03
CA SER A 113 -8.20 2.33 -6.21
C SER A 113 -9.62 1.81 -6.15
N ARG A 114 -10.37 1.97 -7.24
CA ARG A 114 -11.71 1.41 -7.41
C ARG A 114 -11.67 0.27 -8.41
N TYR A 115 -11.99 -0.94 -7.94
CA TYR A 115 -12.12 -2.13 -8.76
C TYR A 115 -13.60 -2.37 -9.09
N MET A 116 -13.93 -2.36 -10.38
CA MET A 116 -15.25 -2.76 -10.86
C MET A 116 -15.32 -4.28 -11.04
N SER A 117 -16.48 -4.82 -11.45
CA SER A 117 -16.59 -6.23 -11.82
C SER A 117 -15.56 -6.60 -12.89
N GLY A 118 -14.75 -7.64 -12.65
CA GLY A 118 -13.60 -8.00 -13.50
C GLY A 118 -12.34 -7.15 -13.25
N GLY A 119 -12.35 -6.34 -12.19
CA GLY A 119 -11.22 -5.55 -11.74
C GLY A 119 -10.03 -6.41 -11.31
N HIS A 120 -8.82 -6.06 -11.73
CA HIS A 120 -7.61 -6.82 -11.41
C HIS A 120 -6.35 -5.94 -11.39
N PHE A 121 -5.32 -6.47 -10.75
CA PHE A 121 -3.95 -6.00 -10.78
C PHE A 121 -3.08 -7.26 -10.90
N ALA A 122 -2.53 -7.51 -12.09
CA ALA A 122 -1.77 -8.70 -12.44
C ALA A 122 -0.25 -8.45 -12.41
#